data_AF-A0A2E0LBP0-F1
#
_entry.id   AF-A0A2E0LBP0-F1
#
_cell.length_a   1.000
_cell.length_b   1.000
_cell.length_c   1.000
_cell.angle_alpha   90.00
_cell.angle_beta   90.00
_cell.angle_gamma   90.00
#
_symmetry.space_group_name_H-M   'P 1'
#
loop_
_entity.id
_entity.type
_entity.pdbx_description
1 polymer ?
#
loop_
_entity_poly.entity_id
_entity_poly.type
_entity_poly.pdbx_seq_one_letter_code
_entity_poly.pdbx_strand_id
1 'polypeptide(L)' 'MRLLFLLFISFNALCQEKYFPGKVWSEQLPESLGLDNKKLSDAINFAIKNKNSVERDLRISILNSFGREPG' A
#
# COMPACT_ATOMS: atom_id res chain seq x y z
N MET A 1 31.11 -24.83 -13.99
CA MET A 1 30.68 -23.41 -14.01
C MET A 1 29.16 -23.24 -13.82
N ARG A 2 28.31 -23.97 -14.56
CA ARG A 2 26.85 -23.88 -14.42
C ARG A 2 26.30 -24.24 -13.03
N LEU A 3 26.88 -25.24 -12.37
CA LEU A 3 26.50 -25.64 -11.00
C LEU A 3 26.87 -24.59 -9.95
N LEU A 4 28.04 -23.96 -10.10
CA LEU A 4 28.49 -22.86 -9.23
C LEU A 4 27.56 -21.64 -9.35
N PHE A 5 27.14 -21.34 -10.58
CA PHE A 5 26.23 -20.24 -10.88
C PHE A 5 24.85 -20.46 -10.24
N LEU A 6 24.33 -21.69 -10.31
CA LEU A 6 23.07 -22.05 -9.65
C LEU A 6 23.17 -21.95 -8.13
N LEU A 7 24.29 -22.39 -7.54
CA LEU A 7 24.53 -22.29 -6.10
C LEU A 7 24.57 -20.84 -5.61
N PHE A 8 25.16 -19.94 -6.41
CA PHE A 8 25.24 -18.52 -6.11
C PHE A 8 23.86 -17.82 -6.11
N ILE A 9 22.96 -18.21 -7.02
CA ILE A 9 21.61 -17.67 -7.09
C ILE A 9 20.75 -18.13 -5.90
N SER A 10 20.87 -19.41 -5.50
CA SER A 10 20.12 -19.95 -4.37
C SER A 10 20.46 -19.29 -3.03
N PHE A 11 21.71 -18.83 -2.84
CA PHE A 11 22.12 -18.14 -1.62
C PHE A 11 21.52 -16.73 -1.49
N ASN A 12 21.34 -16.02 -2.61
CA ASN A 12 20.73 -14.68 -2.62
C ASN A 12 19.22 -14.70 -2.31
N ALA A 13 18.53 -15.81 -2.58
CA ALA A 13 17.11 -15.96 -2.29
C ALA A 13 16.80 -16.01 -0.78
N LEU A 14 17.77 -16.39 0.06
CA LEU A 14 17.62 -16.48 1.51
C LEU A 14 17.99 -15.18 2.25
N CYS A 15 18.58 -14.20 1.57
CA CYS A 15 19.02 -12.92 2.16
C CYS A 15 17.91 -11.86 2.22
N GLN A 16 16.73 -12.16 1.69
CA GLN A 16 15.58 -11.26 1.76
C GLN A 16 14.92 -11.43 3.13
N GLU A 17 15.25 -10.57 4.09
CA GLU A 17 14.40 -10.43 5.27
C GLU A 17 12.99 -10.04 4.80
N LYS A 18 11.96 -10.79 5.23
CA LYS A 18 10.58 -10.32 5.12
C LYS A 18 10.48 -9.07 5.97
N TYR A 19 10.64 -7.90 5.35
CA TYR A 19 10.40 -6.63 6.01
C TYR A 19 8.89 -6.53 6.30
N PHE A 20 8.52 -7.06 7.47
CA PHE A 20 7.25 -6.78 8.10
C PHE A 20 7.61 -6.18 9.45
N PRO A 21 7.73 -4.85 9.56
CA PRO A 21 7.86 -4.24 10.86
C PRO A 21 6.57 -4.57 11.59
N GLY A 22 6.62 -5.54 12.51
CA GLY A 22 5.51 -5.85 13.41
C GLY A 22 5.21 -4.60 14.21
N LYS A 23 4.31 -3.76 13.68
CA LYS A 23 3.98 -2.49 14.30
C LYS A 23 2.85 -2.73 15.28
N VAL A 24 3.17 -2.59 16.57
CA VAL A 24 2.17 -2.20 17.56
C VAL A 24 1.81 -0.75 17.24
N TRP A 25 0.75 -0.58 16.46
CA TRP A 25 0.22 0.75 16.19
C TRP A 25 -0.36 1.31 17.49
N SER A 26 0.05 2.52 17.85
CA SER A 26 -0.52 3.27 18.96
C SER A 26 -1.12 4.56 18.42
N GLU A 27 -2.32 4.90 18.88
CA GLU A 27 -2.89 6.22 18.62
C GLU A 27 -2.17 7.27 19.47
N GLN A 28 -1.82 8.39 18.85
CA GLN A 28 -1.18 9.52 19.52
C GLN A 28 -1.82 10.81 19.03
N LEU A 29 -1.83 11.82 19.90
CA LEU A 29 -2.27 13.16 19.55
C LEU A 29 -1.26 13.80 18.59
N PRO A 30 -1.69 14.50 17.52
CA PRO A 30 -0.78 15.20 16.61
C PRO A 30 0.21 16.11 17.35
N GLU A 31 -0.27 16.78 18.40
CA GLU A 31 0.51 17.71 19.22
C GLU A 31 1.67 17.00 19.95
N SER A 32 1.48 15.74 20.37
CA SER A 32 2.53 14.95 21.03
C SER A 32 3.68 14.57 20.10
N LEU A 33 3.45 14.65 18.79
CA LEU A 33 4.44 14.42 17.73
C LEU A 33 5.01 15.74 17.18
N GLY A 34 4.64 16.90 17.76
CA GLY A 34 5.02 18.22 17.26
C GLY A 34 4.30 18.61 15.96
N LEU A 35 3.18 17.96 15.63
CA LEU A 35 2.40 18.25 14.44
C LEU A 35 1.33 19.32 14.76
N ASP A 36 1.10 20.19 13.78
CA ASP A 36 0.00 21.15 13.79
C ASP A 36 -1.31 20.45 13.40
N ASN A 37 -2.22 20.31 14.37
CA ASN A 37 -3.49 19.63 14.21
C ASN A 37 -4.38 20.27 13.13
N LYS A 38 -4.34 21.60 12.98
CA LYS A 38 -5.10 22.30 11.94
C LYS A 38 -4.57 21.95 10.56
N LYS A 39 -3.25 22.03 10.36
CA LYS A 39 -2.64 21.67 9.08
C LYS A 39 -2.86 20.20 8.71
N LEU A 40 -2.81 19.30 9.71
CA LEU A 40 -3.11 17.90 9.51
C LEU A 40 -4.56 17.69 9.06
N SER A 41 -5.50 18.35 9.73
CA SER A 41 -6.92 18.32 9.38
C SER A 41 -7.18 18.87 7.97
N ASP A 42 -6.52 19.97 7.61
CA ASP A 42 -6.62 20.56 6.26
C ASP A 42 -6.09 19.60 5.18
N ALA A 43 -4.98 18.90 5.45
CA ALA A 43 -4.42 17.89 4.55
C ALA A 43 -5.35 16.68 4.37
N ILE A 44 -5.96 16.20 5.47
CA ILE A 44 -6.95 15.11 5.43
C ILE A 44 -8.16 15.54 4.58
N ASN A 45 -8.69 16.74 4.82
CA ASN A 45 -9.83 17.27 4.07
C ASN A 45 -9.49 17.44 2.58
N PHE A 46 -8.29 17.93 2.27
CA PHE A 46 -7.81 18.01 0.89
C PHE A 46 -7.78 16.62 0.24
N ALA A 47 -7.25 15.59 0.91
CA ALA A 47 -7.21 14.24 0.39
C ALA A 47 -8.62 13.66 0.17
N ILE A 48 -9.54 13.84 1.12
CA ILE A 48 -10.93 13.38 1.00
C ILE A 48 -11.64 14.06 -0.17
N LYS A 49 -11.42 15.37 -0.36
CA LYS A 49 -12.03 16.17 -1.42
C LYS A 49 -11.53 15.78 -2.82
N ASN A 50 -10.26 15.39 -2.93
CA ASN A 50 -9.61 15.12 -4.22
C ASN A 50 -9.38 13.64 -4.51
N LYS A 51 -9.79 12.73 -3.62
CA LYS A 51 -9.68 11.29 -3.88
C LYS A 51 -10.56 10.93 -5.09
N ASN A 52 -10.11 9.95 -5.86
CA ASN A 52 -10.92 9.39 -6.92
C ASN A 52 -12.16 8.71 -6.30
N SER A 53 -13.34 8.96 -6.89
CA SER A 53 -14.61 8.36 -6.48
C SER A 53 -14.81 6.96 -7.07
N VAL A 54 -13.98 6.52 -8.02
CA VAL A 54 -14.06 5.17 -8.58
C VAL A 54 -13.66 4.11 -7.57
N GLU A 55 -14.16 2.90 -7.80
CA GLU A 55 -13.86 1.74 -6.98
C GLU A 55 -12.36 1.46 -6.92
N ARG A 56 -11.88 1.16 -5.71
CA ARG A 56 -10.49 0.76 -5.49
C ARG A 56 -10.19 -0.55 -6.24
N ASP A 57 -11.13 -1.48 -6.21
CA ASP A 57 -11.00 -2.73 -6.95
C ASP A 57 -11.41 -2.49 -8.40
N LEU A 58 -10.41 -2.47 -9.28
CA LEU A 58 -10.61 -2.29 -10.70
C LEU A 58 -11.58 -3.33 -11.29
N ARG A 59 -11.65 -4.54 -10.75
CA ARG A 59 -12.60 -5.56 -11.23
C ARG A 59 -14.04 -5.11 -11.04
N ILE A 60 -14.36 -4.50 -9.91
CA ILE A 60 -15.70 -3.95 -9.64
C ILE A 60 -15.97 -2.81 -10.60
N SER A 61 -15.00 -1.91 -10.81
CA SER A 61 -15.13 -0.82 -11.78
C SER A 61 -15.41 -1.34 -13.20
N ILE A 62 -14.67 -2.35 -13.66
CA ILE A 62 -14.84 -2.94 -14.99
C ILE A 62 -16.22 -3.62 -15.10
N LEU A 63 -16.63 -4.40 -14.09
CA LEU A 63 -17.94 -5.05 -14.09
C LEU A 63 -19.09 -4.04 -14.10
N ASN A 64 -18.98 -2.94 -13.37
CA ASN A 64 -20.01 -1.89 -13.35
C ASN A 64 -20.09 -1.12 -14.68
N SER A 65 -18.95 -0.91 -15.36
CA SER A 65 -18.89 -0.17 -16.62
C SER A 65 -19.31 -1.01 -17.83
N PHE A 66 -18.89 -2.27 -17.89
CA PHE A 66 -19.03 -3.12 -19.08
C PHE A 66 -19.97 -4.31 -18.88
N GLY A 67 -20.37 -4.61 -17.64
CA GLY A 67 -21.22 -5.75 -17.33
C GLY A 67 -20.51 -7.09 -17.52
N ARG A 68 -21.30 -8.14 -17.72
CA ARG A 68 -20.81 -9.45 -18.18
C ARG A 68 -21.07 -9.55 -19.67
N GLU A 69 -20.11 -10.07 -20.42
CA GLU A 69 -20.35 -10.38 -21.83
C GLU A 69 -21.54 -11.36 -21.96
N PRO A 70 -22.44 -11.18 -22.94
CA PRO A 70 -23.50 -12.14 -23.20
C PRO A 70 -22.89 -13.50 -23.56
N GLY A 71 -23.41 -14.56 -22.94
CA GLY A 71 -23.19 -15.94 -23.35
C GLY A 71 -24.19 -16.37 -24.41
#